data_AF-A0A402C5H5-F1
#
_entry.id   AF-A0A402C5H5-F1
#
_cell.length_a   1.000
_cell.length_b   1.000
_cell.length_c   1.000
_cell.angle_alpha   90.00
_cell.angle_beta   90.00
_cell.angle_gamma   90.00
#
_symmetry.space_group_name_H-M   'P 1'
#
loop_
_entity.id
_entity.type
_entity.pdbx_description
1 polymer ?
#
loop_
_entity_poly.entity_id
_entity_poly.type
_entity_poly.pdbx_seq_one_letter_code
_entity_poly.pdbx_strand_id
1 'polypeptide(L)' 'MCATEGVVEQVVPRCFEQAWGNMKSTELANLCPDTLDEVRVATESGLTRIGSIYDLCHSFLNHTGLSL' A
#
# COMPACT_ATOMS: atom_id res chain seq x y z
N MET A 1 17.47 18.27 12.34
CA MET A 1 17.89 17.67 13.63
C MET A 1 16.78 17.90 14.64
N CYS A 2 16.07 16.84 15.02
CA CYS A 2 15.33 16.72 16.28
C CYS A 2 15.53 15.27 16.77
N ALA A 3 15.97 15.12 18.02
CA ALA A 3 16.19 13.87 18.77
C ALA A 3 14.83 13.27 19.22
N THR A 4 14.62 12.09 19.83
CA THR A 4 15.43 11.08 20.54
C THR A 4 14.51 9.83 20.72
N GLU A 5 15.11 8.63 20.83
CA GLU A 5 14.66 7.39 21.52
C GLU A 5 13.16 7.01 21.68
N GLY A 6 12.84 5.77 21.30
CA GLY A 6 11.81 4.96 21.98
C GLY A 6 10.68 4.46 21.10
N VAL A 7 10.74 3.16 20.76
CA VAL A 7 9.77 2.39 19.97
C VAL A 7 9.71 2.84 18.51
N VAL A 8 9.99 1.90 17.59
CA VAL A 8 9.60 2.05 16.18
C VAL A 8 8.07 2.06 16.13
N GLU A 9 7.46 3.22 16.39
CA GLU A 9 6.11 3.48 15.93
C GLU A 9 6.22 3.34 14.42
N GLN A 10 5.83 2.17 13.90
CA GLN A 10 5.81 1.91 12.48
C GLN A 10 4.74 2.83 11.91
N VAL A 11 5.14 4.08 11.65
CA VAL A 11 4.32 5.05 10.93
C VAL A 11 4.20 4.46 9.54
N VAL A 12 3.11 3.73 9.33
CA VAL A 12 2.75 3.17 8.04
C VAL A 12 2.76 4.34 7.05
N PRO A 13 3.63 4.32 6.03
CA PRO A 13 3.73 5.43 5.10
C PRO A 13 2.35 5.73 4.49
N ARG A 14 1.98 7.01 4.32
CA ARG A 14 0.65 7.37 3.79
C ARG A 14 0.36 6.75 2.42
N CYS A 15 1.39 6.48 1.63
CA CYS A 15 1.27 5.76 0.36
C CYS A 15 0.83 4.31 0.55
N PHE A 16 1.25 3.64 1.63
CA PHE A 16 0.77 2.30 1.97
C PHE A 16 -0.69 2.34 2.41
N GLU A 17 -1.08 3.28 3.27
CA GLU A 17 -2.49 3.45 3.68
C GLU A 17 -3.39 3.71 2.47
N GLN A 18 -2.90 4.50 1.50
CA GLN A 18 -3.64 4.79 0.28
C GLN A 18 -3.74 3.58 -0.65
N ALA A 19 -2.65 2.83 -0.83
CA ALA A 19 -2.66 1.58 -1.59
C ALA A 19 -3.60 0.54 -0.95
N TRP A 20 -3.50 0.37 0.37
CA TRP A 20 -4.33 -0.54 1.15
C TRP A 20 -5.81 -0.14 1.11
N GLY A 21 -6.12 1.16 1.22
CA GLY A 21 -7.48 1.68 1.08
C GLY A 21 -8.07 1.43 -0.30
N ASN A 22 -7.26 1.58 -1.36
CA ASN A 22 -7.69 1.29 -2.73
C ASN A 22 -8.02 -0.19 -2.87
N MET A 23 -7.09 -1.07 -2.49
CA MET A 23 -7.24 -2.53 -2.61
C MET A 23 -8.46 -3.08 -1.85
N LYS A 24 -8.73 -2.56 -0.64
CA LYS A 24 -9.93 -2.91 0.13
C LYS A 24 -11.23 -2.56 -0.59
N SER A 25 -11.24 -1.46 -1.33
CA SER A 25 -12.44 -0.94 -2.01
C SER A 25 -12.66 -1.56 -3.38
N THR A 26 -11.68 -2.31 -3.90
CA THR A 26 -11.69 -2.91 -5.25
C THR A 26 -11.53 -4.43 -5.20
N GLU A 27 -10.32 -4.95 -5.09
CA GLU A 27 -10.04 -6.39 -5.22
C GLU A 27 -10.57 -7.20 -4.05
N LEU A 28 -10.57 -6.61 -2.85
CA LEU A 28 -11.09 -7.28 -1.66
C LEU A 28 -12.55 -6.92 -1.39
N ALA A 29 -13.14 -6.00 -2.15
CA ALA A 29 -14.53 -5.61 -1.96
C ALA A 29 -15.45 -6.78 -2.34
N ASN A 30 -16.21 -7.27 -1.36
CA ASN A 30 -17.11 -8.42 -1.49
C ASN A 30 -16.42 -9.75 -1.86
N LEU A 31 -15.09 -9.84 -1.70
CA LEU A 31 -14.38 -11.11 -1.84
C LEU A 31 -14.85 -12.04 -0.72
N CYS A 32 -15.47 -13.16 -1.08
CA CYS A 32 -15.90 -14.22 -0.15
C CYS A 32 -15.17 -15.52 -0.52
N PRO A 33 -13.88 -15.63 -0.20
CA PRO A 33 -13.07 -16.72 -0.68
C PRO A 33 -13.24 -17.96 0.19
N ASP A 34 -13.24 -19.12 -0.45
CA ASP A 34 -13.29 -20.41 0.25
C ASP A 34 -11.89 -20.78 0.80
N THR A 35 -10.84 -20.16 0.27
CA THR A 35 -9.44 -20.41 0.63
C THR A 35 -8.63 -19.14 0.85
N LEU A 36 -7.57 -19.24 1.67
CA LEU A 36 -6.62 -18.15 1.84
C LEU A 36 -5.80 -17.86 0.57
N ASP A 37 -5.70 -18.82 -0.35
CA ASP A 37 -4.98 -18.64 -1.60
C ASP A 37 -5.67 -17.63 -2.52
N GLU A 38 -7.00 -17.64 -2.55
CA GLU A 38 -7.79 -16.65 -3.30
C GLU A 38 -7.60 -15.23 -2.76
N VAL A 39 -7.46 -15.06 -1.44
CA VAL A 39 -7.11 -13.76 -0.83
C VAL A 39 -5.72 -13.30 -1.26
N ARG A 40 -4.74 -14.21 -1.29
CA ARG A 40 -3.38 -13.93 -1.76
C ARG A 40 -3.40 -13.47 -3.21
N VAL A 41 -4.07 -14.19 -4.09
CA VAL A 41 -4.17 -13.87 -5.52
C VAL A 41 -4.82 -12.51 -5.74
N ALA A 42 -5.93 -12.22 -5.04
CA ALA A 42 -6.59 -10.92 -5.12
C ALA A 42 -5.68 -9.77 -4.63
N THR A 43 -4.91 -10.03 -3.58
CA THR A 43 -3.94 -9.06 -3.04
C THR A 43 -2.79 -8.79 -4.02
N GLU A 44 -2.20 -9.83 -4.61
CA GLU A 44 -1.13 -9.69 -5.61
C GLU A 44 -1.61 -8.97 -6.87
N SER A 45 -2.85 -9.26 -7.30
CA SER A 45 -3.51 -8.55 -8.40
C SER A 45 -3.70 -7.06 -8.09
N GLY A 46 -4.19 -6.74 -6.89
CA GLY A 46 -4.37 -5.36 -6.44
C GLY A 46 -3.06 -4.59 -6.36
N LEU A 47 -2.01 -5.19 -5.81
CA LEU A 47 -0.67 -4.59 -5.75
C LEU A 47 -0.09 -4.35 -7.14
N THR A 48 -0.27 -5.30 -8.08
CA THR A 48 0.18 -5.15 -9.47
C THR A 48 -0.52 -3.98 -10.15
N ARG A 49 -1.85 -3.87 -10.00
CA ARG A 49 -2.62 -2.76 -10.55
C ARG A 49 -2.21 -1.43 -9.93
N ILE A 50 -2.13 -1.35 -8.61
CA ILE A 50 -1.73 -0.14 -7.87
C ILE A 50 -0.32 0.30 -8.29
N GLY A 51 0.60 -0.64 -8.47
CA GLY A 51 1.96 -0.38 -8.96
C GLY A 51 2.01 0.19 -10.37
N SER A 52 0.98 -0.03 -11.19
CA SER A 52 0.85 0.60 -12.52
C SER A 52 0.26 2.03 -12.48
N ILE A 53 -0.20 2.51 -11.31
CA ILE A 53 -0.74 3.86 -11.16
C ILE A 53 0.40 4.82 -10.87
N TYR A 54 0.76 5.62 -11.89
CA TYR A 54 1.90 6.54 -11.86
C TYR A 54 1.82 7.55 -10.68
N ASP A 55 0.62 7.99 -10.32
CA ASP A 55 0.40 8.94 -9.22
C ASP A 55 0.77 8.38 -7.84
N LEU A 56 0.60 7.08 -7.62
CA LEU A 56 0.98 6.41 -6.37
C LEU A 56 2.51 6.26 -6.27
N CYS A 57 3.15 5.88 -7.38
CA CYS A 57 4.61 5.86 -7.48
C CYS A 57 5.20 7.26 -7.26
N HIS A 58 4.61 8.29 -7.87
CA HIS A 58 5.04 9.66 -7.70
C HIS A 58 4.80 10.18 -6.27
N SER A 59 3.66 9.82 -5.64
CA SER A 59 3.41 10.16 -4.24
C SER A 59 4.41 9.50 -3.29
N PHE A 60 4.85 8.28 -3.58
CA PHE A 60 5.91 7.60 -2.83
C PHE A 60 7.26 8.33 -2.98
N LEU A 61 7.65 8.64 -4.22
CA LEU A 61 8.88 9.37 -4.53
C LEU A 61 8.90 10.74 -3.83
N ASN A 62 7.84 11.54 -3.97
CA ASN A 62 7.69 12.83 -3.28
C ASN A 62 7.77 12.70 -1.76
N HIS A 63 7.17 11.66 -1.17
CA HIS A 63 7.20 11.47 0.28
C HIS A 63 8.59 11.06 0.80
N THR A 64 9.34 10.31 0.01
CA THR A 64 10.70 9.86 0.33
C THR A 64 11.78 10.87 -0.07
N GLY A 65 11.42 11.95 -0.76
CA GLY A 65 12.36 12.94 -1.29
C GLY A 65 13.21 12.39 -2.45
N LEU A 66 12.78 11.29 -3.06
CA LEU A 66 13.42 10.69 -4.22
C LEU A 66 12.82 11.31 -5.50
N SER A 67 13.62 11.49 -6.54
CA SER A 67 13.14 11.87 -7.88
C SER A 67 13.53 10.81 -8.89
N LEU A 68 12.74 10.71 -9.98
CA LEU A 68 13.09 9.91 -11.14
C LEU A 68 14.11 10.65 -12.02
#